data_AF-A0A833N656-F1
#
_entry.id   AF-A0A833N656-F1
#
_cell.length_a   1.000
_cell.length_b   1.000
_cell.length_c   1.000
_cell.angle_alpha   90.00
_cell.angle_beta   90.00
_cell.angle_gamma   90.00
#
_symmetry.space_group_name_H-M   'P 1'
#
loop_
_entity.id
_entity.type
_entity.pdbx_description
1 polymer ?
#
loop_
_entity_poly.entity_id
_entity_poly.type
_entity_poly.pdbx_seq_one_letter_code
_entity_poly.pdbx_strand_id
1 'polypeptide(L)'
;MEKPSNSALKSYEDLTSKLSFRFSTTLAKSDFYIFYEKWINLHINLFCNLKIDSKDSILSEKELNDFSQKFMKKRSALVSSYTQIIKRENDSKKNFLLLKDFIYIHDENFKTILKQILDDFSNELIRLQSLRKATFAYTHSHISSGG
;
A
#
# COMPACT_ATOMS: atom_id res chain seq x y z
N MET A 1 -17.76 16.50 -4.49
CA MET A 1 -16.86 15.34 -4.47
C MET A 1 -15.83 15.58 -3.39
N GLU A 2 -16.00 14.93 -2.23
CA GLU A 2 -14.99 14.97 -1.18
C GLU A 2 -13.78 14.17 -1.67
N LYS A 3 -12.62 14.84 -1.75
CA LYS A 3 -11.35 14.17 -2.05
C LYS A 3 -11.08 13.14 -0.94
N PRO A 4 -10.49 11.97 -1.25
CA PRO A 4 -9.87 11.16 -0.21
C PRO A 4 -8.97 12.08 0.62
N SER A 5 -9.02 11.98 1.95
CA SER A 5 -8.32 12.92 2.81
C SER A 5 -6.83 12.86 2.48
N ASN A 6 -6.36 13.90 1.76
CA ASN A 6 -4.95 14.15 1.41
C ASN A 6 -4.01 14.12 2.63
N SER A 7 -4.52 13.97 3.85
CA SER A 7 -3.76 13.93 5.09
C SER A 7 -3.12 12.58 5.38
N ALA A 8 -3.76 11.45 5.09
CA ALA A 8 -3.24 10.13 5.52
C ALA A 8 -2.04 9.70 4.67
N LEU A 9 -2.18 9.75 3.33
CA LEU A 9 -1.10 9.44 2.39
C LEU A 9 0.10 10.37 2.59
N LYS A 10 -0.16 11.68 2.71
CA LYS A 10 0.87 12.70 2.97
C LYS A 10 1.57 12.49 4.31
N SER A 11 0.84 12.09 5.36
CA SER A 11 1.45 11.74 6.65
C SER A 11 2.35 10.51 6.55
N TYR A 12 1.98 9.52 5.74
CA TYR A 12 2.77 8.33 5.49
C TYR A 12 4.05 8.64 4.69
N GLU A 13 3.95 9.48 3.66
CA GLU A 13 5.09 9.97 2.87
C GLU A 13 6.07 10.79 3.71
N ASP A 14 5.56 11.70 4.55
CA ASP A 14 6.37 12.51 5.48
C ASP A 14 7.12 11.63 6.48
N LEU A 15 6.44 10.63 7.05
CA LEU A 15 7.04 9.70 8.00
C LEU A 15 8.13 8.87 7.34
N THR A 16 7.84 8.34 6.16
CA THR A 16 8.78 7.57 5.33
C THR A 16 10.02 8.41 4.99
N SER A 17 9.83 9.67 4.62
CA SER A 17 10.92 10.59 4.31
C SER A 17 11.79 10.88 5.53
N LYS A 18 11.18 11.09 6.71
CA LYS A 18 11.91 11.30 7.98
C LYS A 18 12.72 10.08 8.40
N LEU A 19 12.18 8.87 8.23
CA LEU A 19 12.88 7.62 8.50
C LEU A 19 14.03 7.38 7.53
N SER A 20 13.78 7.54 6.24
CA SER A 20 14.80 7.41 5.21
C SER A 20 15.95 8.39 5.47
N PHE A 21 15.64 9.66 5.79
CA PHE A 21 16.65 10.65 6.15
C PHE A 21 17.46 10.26 7.40
N ARG A 22 16.80 9.85 8.48
CA ARG A 22 17.50 9.43 9.72
C ARG A 22 18.41 8.23 9.48
N PHE A 23 17.91 7.16 8.85
CA PHE A 23 18.70 5.97 8.55
C PHE A 23 19.75 6.20 7.45
N SER A 24 19.61 7.24 6.62
CA SER A 24 20.63 7.62 5.63
C SER A 24 21.95 8.07 6.26
N THR A 25 21.94 8.37 7.57
CA THR A 25 23.10 8.85 8.35
C THR A 25 23.66 7.79 9.30
N THR A 26 23.03 6.61 9.41
CA THR A 26 23.47 5.51 10.28
C THR A 26 24.34 4.50 9.51
N LEU A 27 25.15 3.72 10.22
CA LEU A 27 25.91 2.62 9.62
C LEU A 27 24.97 1.54 9.04
N ALA A 28 23.79 1.35 9.66
CA ALA A 28 22.72 0.47 9.17
C ALA A 28 21.93 1.02 7.96
N LYS A 29 22.43 2.02 7.21
CA LYS A 29 21.74 2.58 6.03
C LYS A 29 21.43 1.52 4.99
N SER A 30 22.42 0.72 4.60
CA SER A 30 22.26 -0.35 3.61
C SER A 30 21.20 -1.35 4.06
N ASP A 31 21.25 -1.76 5.32
CA ASP A 31 20.29 -2.69 5.91
C ASP A 31 18.87 -2.10 5.97
N PHE A 32 18.74 -0.79 6.23
CA PHE A 32 17.46 -0.11 6.16
C PHE A 32 16.87 -0.17 4.75
N TYR A 33 17.66 0.10 3.71
CA TYR A 33 17.18 0.01 2.33
C TYR A 33 16.74 -1.42 1.98
N ILE A 34 17.50 -2.44 2.38
CA ILE A 34 17.13 -3.85 2.17
C ILE A 34 15.82 -4.17 2.90
N PHE A 35 15.67 -3.71 4.15
CA PHE A 35 14.42 -3.86 4.90
C PHE A 35 13.25 -3.19 4.17
N TYR A 36 13.44 -1.95 3.72
CA TYR A 36 12.41 -1.13 3.09
C TYR A 36 11.99 -1.68 1.71
N GLU A 37 12.94 -2.16 0.92
CA GLU A 37 12.65 -2.82 -0.35
C GLU A 37 11.81 -4.10 -0.12
N LYS A 38 12.18 -4.93 0.86
CA LYS A 38 11.39 -6.11 1.24
C LYS A 38 10.00 -5.72 1.76
N TRP A 39 9.90 -4.61 2.48
CA TRP A 39 8.63 -4.06 2.98
C TRP A 39 7.70 -3.62 1.84
N ILE A 40 8.22 -2.90 0.84
CA ILE A 40 7.47 -2.52 -0.37
C ILE A 40 7.06 -3.76 -1.16
N ASN A 41 7.99 -4.69 -1.40
CA ASN A 41 7.71 -5.91 -2.14
C ASN A 41 6.65 -6.77 -1.44
N LEU A 42 6.58 -6.74 -0.11
CA LEU A 42 5.51 -7.39 0.63
C LEU A 42 4.14 -6.78 0.32
N HIS A 43 4.05 -5.44 0.28
CA HIS A 43 2.83 -4.75 -0.13
C HIS A 43 2.44 -5.12 -1.55
N ILE A 44 3.35 -4.94 -2.52
CA ILE A 44 3.10 -5.21 -3.95
C ILE A 44 2.61 -6.65 -4.14
N ASN A 45 3.32 -7.63 -3.58
CA ASN A 45 2.94 -9.03 -3.72
C ASN A 45 1.56 -9.32 -3.11
N LEU A 46 1.20 -8.68 -2.00
CA LEU A 46 -0.12 -8.86 -1.41
C LEU A 46 -1.19 -8.20 -2.27
N PHE A 47 -0.97 -6.99 -2.76
CA PHE A 47 -1.89 -6.30 -3.66
C PHE A 47 -2.10 -7.05 -4.99
N CYS A 48 -1.04 -7.58 -5.61
CA CYS A 48 -1.15 -8.37 -6.84
C CYS A 48 -1.95 -9.67 -6.66
N ASN A 49 -2.08 -10.17 -5.43
CA ASN A 49 -2.88 -11.34 -5.11
C ASN A 49 -4.36 -11.01 -4.82
N LEU A 50 -4.75 -9.74 -4.85
CA LEU A 50 -6.15 -9.34 -4.75
C LEU A 50 -6.85 -9.67 -6.07
N LYS A 51 -7.81 -10.58 -6.01
CA LYS A 51 -8.73 -10.82 -7.12
C LYS A 51 -9.92 -9.87 -6.97
N ILE A 52 -10.00 -8.90 -7.87
CA ILE A 52 -11.17 -8.03 -8.00
C ILE A 52 -12.08 -8.68 -9.05
N ASP A 53 -12.86 -9.68 -8.61
CA ASP A 53 -13.65 -10.52 -9.52
C ASP A 53 -15.03 -9.89 -9.86
N SER A 54 -15.48 -8.84 -9.17
CA SER A 54 -16.82 -8.24 -9.42
C SER A 54 -16.88 -6.72 -9.27
N LYS A 55 -17.86 -6.12 -9.95
CA LYS A 55 -18.17 -4.67 -9.95
C LYS A 55 -18.71 -4.14 -8.63
N ASP A 56 -19.27 -5.00 -7.79
CA ASP A 56 -20.20 -4.56 -6.74
C ASP A 56 -19.57 -4.55 -5.34
N SER A 57 -18.43 -5.22 -5.14
CA SER A 57 -17.58 -4.99 -3.97
C SER A 57 -16.17 -5.51 -4.21
N ILE A 58 -15.17 -4.74 -3.77
CA ILE A 58 -13.74 -5.04 -4.00
C ILE A 58 -13.26 -6.11 -3.03
N LEU A 59 -13.70 -6.02 -1.78
CA LEU A 59 -13.54 -6.99 -0.70
C LEU A 59 -14.61 -6.73 0.36
N SER A 60 -15.18 -7.77 0.95
CA SER A 60 -15.95 -7.66 2.19
C SER A 60 -15.05 -7.23 3.37
N GLU A 61 -15.64 -6.68 4.44
CA GLU A 61 -14.92 -6.30 5.67
C GLU A 61 -14.15 -7.49 6.28
N LYS A 62 -14.68 -8.72 6.12
CA LYS A 62 -14.02 -9.96 6.53
C LYS A 62 -12.76 -10.23 5.71
N GLU A 63 -12.86 -10.16 4.39
CA GLU A 63 -11.70 -10.38 3.50
C GLU A 63 -10.62 -9.31 3.70
N LEU A 64 -11.04 -8.07 3.94
CA LEU A 64 -10.13 -6.98 4.27
C LEU A 64 -9.38 -7.24 5.59
N ASN A 65 -10.07 -7.77 6.61
CA ASN A 65 -9.44 -8.17 7.87
C ASN A 65 -8.47 -9.34 7.67
N ASP A 66 -8.88 -10.38 6.95
CA ASP A 66 -8.03 -11.55 6.68
C ASP A 66 -6.77 -11.15 5.89
N PHE A 67 -6.93 -10.27 4.90
CA PHE A 67 -5.84 -9.69 4.14
C PHE A 67 -4.89 -8.88 5.03
N SER A 68 -5.45 -8.02 5.89
CA SER A 68 -4.67 -7.22 6.83
C SER A 68 -3.88 -8.10 7.78
N GLN A 69 -4.49 -9.12 8.36
CA GLN A 69 -3.80 -10.07 9.23
C GLN A 69 -2.67 -10.82 8.51
N LYS A 70 -2.88 -11.23 7.25
CA LYS A 70 -1.84 -11.87 6.43
C LYS A 70 -0.65 -10.93 6.20
N PHE A 71 -0.90 -9.65 5.93
CA PHE A 71 0.15 -8.62 5.86
C PHE A 71 0.90 -8.52 7.21
N MET A 72 0.15 -8.36 8.31
CA MET A 72 0.72 -8.20 9.65
C MET A 72 1.60 -9.39 10.07
N LYS A 73 1.21 -10.62 9.70
CA LYS A 73 2.00 -11.81 9.99
C LYS A 73 3.31 -11.85 9.19
N LYS A 74 3.26 -11.53 7.90
CA LYS A 74 4.45 -11.56 7.03
C LYS A 74 5.46 -10.47 7.39
N ARG A 75 5.01 -9.27 7.74
CA ARG A 75 5.91 -8.16 8.09
C ARG A 75 6.64 -8.40 9.42
N SER A 76 6.07 -9.18 10.36
CA SER A 76 6.69 -9.36 11.69
C SER A 76 8.07 -10.00 11.60
N ALA A 77 8.28 -10.90 10.63
CA ALA A 77 9.56 -11.51 10.34
C ALA A 77 10.58 -10.48 9.82
N LEU A 78 10.15 -9.57 8.93
CA LEU A 78 10.99 -8.48 8.42
C LEU A 78 11.40 -7.51 9.53
N VAL A 79 10.43 -7.08 10.35
CA VAL A 79 10.67 -6.22 11.52
C VAL A 79 11.63 -6.90 12.50
N SER A 80 11.42 -8.18 12.78
CA SER A 80 12.27 -8.94 13.71
C SER A 80 13.71 -9.03 13.19
N SER A 81 13.89 -9.30 11.89
CA SER A 81 15.21 -9.34 11.26
C SER A 81 15.92 -7.99 11.37
N TYR A 82 15.23 -6.89 11.04
CA TYR A 82 15.82 -5.56 11.06
C TYR A 82 16.09 -5.07 12.49
N THR A 83 15.22 -5.43 13.43
CA THR A 83 15.41 -5.23 14.88
C THR A 83 16.74 -5.81 15.38
N GLN A 84 17.13 -7.01 14.92
CA GLN A 84 18.41 -7.61 15.33
C GLN A 84 19.63 -6.85 14.78
N ILE A 85 19.48 -6.20 13.63
CA ILE A 85 20.51 -5.33 13.05
C ILE A 85 20.63 -4.05 13.87
N ILE A 86 19.50 -3.39 14.17
CA ILE A 86 19.47 -2.17 15.00
C ILE A 86 20.12 -2.40 16.38
N LYS A 87 19.96 -3.58 17.00
CA LYS A 87 20.60 -3.89 18.29
C LYS A 87 22.12 -3.75 18.29
N ARG A 88 22.76 -3.90 17.13
CA ARG A 88 24.22 -3.85 16.98
C ARG A 88 24.74 -2.43 16.77
N GLU A 89 23.86 -1.46 16.57
CA GLU A 89 24.21 -0.05 16.35
C GLU A 89 24.44 0.69 17.68
N ASN A 90 25.36 1.66 17.68
CA ASN A 90 25.63 2.52 18.83
C ASN A 90 24.39 3.29 19.32
N ASP A 91 23.55 3.76 18.39
CA ASP A 91 22.30 4.48 18.68
C ASP A 91 21.05 3.58 18.70
N SER A 92 21.22 2.30 19.03
CA SER A 92 20.17 1.27 18.98
C SER A 92 18.84 1.73 19.61
N LYS A 93 18.86 2.32 20.82
CA LYS A 93 17.64 2.79 21.52
C LYS A 93 16.82 3.79 20.69
N LYS A 94 17.49 4.76 20.07
CA LYS A 94 16.83 5.81 19.27
C LYS A 94 16.29 5.23 17.95
N ASN A 95 17.08 4.38 17.30
CA ASN A 95 16.67 3.68 16.08
C ASN A 95 15.50 2.72 16.34
N PHE A 96 15.44 2.11 17.52
CA PHE A 96 14.31 1.31 17.97
C PHE A 96 13.03 2.11 18.14
N LEU A 97 13.10 3.28 18.78
CA LEU A 97 11.94 4.17 18.93
C LEU A 97 11.41 4.58 17.56
N LEU A 98 12.29 4.96 16.62
CA LEU A 98 11.90 5.32 15.26
C LEU A 98 11.22 4.15 14.52
N LEU A 99 11.80 2.95 14.59
CA LEU A 99 11.20 1.76 13.97
C LEU A 99 9.83 1.44 14.61
N LYS A 100 9.71 1.56 15.93
CA LYS A 100 8.44 1.35 16.64
C LYS A 100 7.38 2.37 16.20
N ASP A 101 7.73 3.65 16.12
CA ASP A 101 6.82 4.71 15.69
C ASP A 101 6.38 4.51 14.23
N PHE A 102 7.31 4.09 13.36
CA PHE A 102 7.01 3.71 11.98
C PHE A 102 5.95 2.61 11.90
N ILE A 103 6.18 1.52 12.62
CA ILE A 103 5.30 0.34 12.66
C ILE A 103 3.94 0.74 13.19
N TYR A 104 3.90 1.50 14.29
CA TYR A 104 2.66 1.95 14.90
C TYR A 104 1.82 2.80 13.94
N ILE A 105 2.42 3.83 13.34
CA ILE A 105 1.70 4.71 12.39
C ILE A 105 1.24 3.92 11.17
N HIS A 106 2.08 3.03 10.65
CA HIS A 106 1.69 2.16 9.56
C HIS A 106 0.46 1.33 9.94
N ASP A 107 0.45 0.68 11.11
CA ASP A 107 -0.60 -0.26 11.50
C ASP A 107 -1.95 0.41 11.73
N GLU A 108 -1.93 1.57 12.39
CA GLU A 108 -3.12 2.38 12.61
C GLU A 108 -3.76 2.82 11.29
N ASN A 109 -2.94 3.06 10.26
CA ASN A 109 -3.42 3.57 8.97
C ASN A 109 -3.58 2.50 7.89
N PHE A 110 -2.99 1.31 8.05
CA PHE A 110 -2.85 0.32 6.98
C PHE A 110 -4.20 -0.06 6.38
N LYS A 111 -5.18 -0.38 7.23
CA LYS A 111 -6.51 -0.79 6.79
C LYS A 111 -7.25 0.35 6.07
N THR A 112 -7.09 1.58 6.55
CA THR A 112 -7.69 2.78 5.94
C THR A 112 -7.06 3.07 4.58
N ILE A 113 -5.73 3.04 4.48
CA ILE A 113 -4.99 3.21 3.21
C ILE A 113 -5.37 2.10 2.23
N LEU A 114 -5.48 0.86 2.70
CA LEU A 114 -5.92 -0.27 1.89
C LEU A 114 -7.34 -0.05 1.33
N LYS A 115 -8.29 0.41 2.15
CA LYS A 115 -9.65 0.77 1.66
C LYS A 115 -9.60 1.84 0.58
N GLN A 116 -8.83 2.92 0.80
CA GLN A 116 -8.69 4.01 -0.17
C GLN A 116 -8.10 3.53 -1.50
N ILE A 117 -7.02 2.75 -1.47
CA ILE A 117 -6.40 2.17 -2.66
C ILE A 117 -7.41 1.32 -3.42
N LEU A 118 -8.16 0.48 -2.72
CA LEU A 118 -9.19 -0.36 -3.33
C LEU A 118 -10.26 0.51 -4.00
N ASP A 119 -10.85 1.46 -3.28
CA ASP A 119 -11.87 2.36 -3.81
C ASP A 119 -11.41 3.08 -5.09
N ASP A 120 -10.17 3.58 -5.13
CA ASP A 120 -9.56 4.18 -6.31
C ASP A 120 -9.46 3.19 -7.48
N PHE A 121 -9.03 1.96 -7.24
CA PHE A 121 -8.98 0.90 -8.26
C PHE A 121 -10.37 0.56 -8.82
N SER A 122 -11.39 0.50 -7.97
CA SER A 122 -12.77 0.22 -8.43
C SER A 122 -13.33 1.34 -9.28
N ASN A 123 -13.13 2.59 -8.87
CA ASN A 123 -13.54 3.76 -9.64
C ASN A 123 -12.89 3.76 -11.02
N GLU A 124 -11.59 3.45 -11.10
CA GLU A 124 -10.87 3.37 -12.37
C GLU A 124 -11.37 2.21 -13.25
N LEU A 125 -11.66 1.05 -12.64
CA LEU A 125 -12.22 -0.11 -13.36
C LEU A 125 -13.61 0.21 -13.95
N ILE A 126 -14.48 0.89 -13.19
CA ILE A 126 -15.78 1.38 -13.66
C ILE A 126 -15.60 2.37 -14.83
N ARG A 127 -14.64 3.29 -14.72
CA ARG A 127 -14.32 4.28 -15.76
C ARG A 127 -13.90 3.58 -17.06
N LEU A 128 -12.95 2.64 -16.98
CA LEU A 128 -12.45 1.88 -18.12
C LEU A 128 -13.55 1.05 -18.79
N GLN A 129 -14.43 0.42 -18.01
CA GLN A 129 -15.54 -0.34 -18.56
C GLN A 129 -16.59 0.55 -19.22
N SER A 130 -16.84 1.74 -18.68
CA SER A 130 -17.73 2.73 -19.28
C SER A 130 -17.19 3.24 -20.61
N LEU A 131 -15.89 3.55 -20.66
CA LEU A 131 -15.16 3.86 -21.90
C LEU A 131 -15.25 2.72 -22.92
N ARG A 132 -15.06 1.48 -22.49
CA ARG A 132 -15.20 0.30 -23.35
C ARG A 132 -16.62 0.23 -23.93
N LYS A 133 -17.67 0.34 -23.10
CA LYS A 133 -19.06 0.33 -23.56
C LYS A 133 -19.34 1.45 -24.57
N ALA A 134 -18.88 2.68 -24.29
CA ALA A 134 -19.04 3.82 -25.19
C ALA A 134 -18.32 3.60 -26.53
N THR A 135 -17.10 3.06 -26.50
CA THR A 135 -16.33 2.73 -27.70
C THR A 135 -17.03 1.65 -28.51
N PHE A 136 -17.50 0.58 -27.88
CA PHE A 136 -18.26 -0.47 -28.55
C PHE A 136 -19.56 0.05 -29.19
N ALA A 137 -20.31 0.91 -28.48
CA ALA A 137 -21.51 1.54 -29.00
C ALA A 137 -21.22 2.43 -30.22
N TYR A 138 -20.15 3.23 -30.16
CA TYR A 138 -19.71 4.08 -31.28
C TYR A 138 -19.30 3.25 -32.50
N THR A 139 -18.51 2.19 -32.32
CA THR A 139 -18.14 1.28 -33.41
C THR A 139 -19.38 0.62 -34.05
N HIS A 140 -20.35 0.20 -33.24
CA HIS A 140 -21.57 -0.44 -33.75
C HIS A 140 -22.51 0.55 -34.46
N SER A 141 -22.61 1.81 -34.00
CA SER A 141 -23.41 2.84 -34.68
C SER A 141 -22.83 3.23 -36.05
N HIS A 142 -21.51 3.15 -36.23
CA HIS A 142 -20.86 3.37 -37.53
C HIS A 142 -21.05 2.21 -38.52
N ILE A 143 -21.23 0.97 -38.04
CA ILE A 143 -21.51 -0.19 -38.89
C ILE A 143 -22.99 -0.23 -39.32
N SER A 144 -23.91 0.24 -38.47
CA SER A 144 -25.36 0.21 -38.72
C SER A 144 -25.88 1.37 -39.60
N SER A 145 -25.07 2.38 -39.91
CA SER A 145 -25.51 3.58 -40.65
C SER A 145 -24.97 3.68 -42.08
N GLY A 146 -24.31 2.62 -42.58
CA GLY A 146 -23.69 2.56 -43.91
C GLY A 146 -24.40 1.59 -44.87
N GLY A 147 -25.73 1.48 -44.79
CA GLY A 147 -26.57 0.68 -45.69
C GLY A 147 -27.27 1.55 -46.74
#